data_AF-K5UFW6-F1
#
_entry.id   AF-K5UFW6-F1
#
_cell.length_a   1.000
_cell.length_b   1.000
_cell.length_c   1.000
_cell.angle_alpha   90.00
_cell.angle_beta   90.00
_cell.angle_gamma   90.00
#
_symmetry.space_group_name_H-M   'P 1'
#
loop_
_entity.id
_entity.type
_entity.pdbx_description
1 polymer ?
#
loop_
_entity_poly.entity_id
_entity_poly.type
_entity_poly.pdbx_seq_one_letter_code
_entity_poly.pdbx_strand_id
1 'polypeptide(L)' 'QGFVVPRIIGAYTDHATASLAMHVPDPRLWIEAGVGMPGHAKERCLWALQQLHNKGILHGHIQLHHFIITSD' A
#
# COMPACT_ATOMS: atom_id res chain seq x y z
N GLN A 1 -9.43 2.01 0.68
CA GLN A 1 -9.11 0.60 0.39
C GLN A 1 -9.43 0.29 -1.05
N GLY A 2 -8.66 -0.60 -1.67
CA GLY A 2 -8.81 -0.97 -3.08
C GLY A 2 -8.43 0.14 -4.07
N PHE A 3 -7.59 1.09 -3.64
CA PHE A 3 -7.13 2.20 -4.49
C PHE A 3 -5.69 2.56 -4.13
N VAL A 4 -5.47 3.31 -3.04
CA VAL A 4 -4.12 3.67 -2.53
C VAL A 4 -3.61 2.76 -1.41
N VAL A 5 -4.48 1.88 -0.90
CA VAL A 5 -4.14 0.84 0.07
C VAL A 5 -4.86 -0.45 -0.32
N PRO A 6 -4.26 -1.63 -0.07
CA PRO A 6 -4.90 -2.92 -0.35
C PRO A 6 -6.28 -3.03 0.29
N ARG A 7 -7.16 -3.80 -0.36
CA ARG A 7 -8.47 -4.13 0.21
C ARG A 7 -8.29 -5.25 1.23
N ILE A 8 -8.84 -5.07 2.43
CA ILE A 8 -8.89 -6.12 3.44
C ILE A 8 -10.01 -7.10 3.04
N ILE A 9 -9.68 -8.39 2.96
CA ILE A 9 -10.64 -9.48 2.76
C ILE A 9 -11.29 -9.82 4.09
N GLY A 10 -10.47 -9.93 5.14
CA GLY A 10 -10.93 -10.24 6.49
C GLY A 10 -9.81 -10.09 7.51
N ALA A 11 -10.21 -9.88 8.76
CA ALA A 11 -9.34 -9.94 9.92
C ALA A 11 -9.78 -11.16 10.74
N TYR A 12 -8.81 -11.97 11.15
CA TYR A 12 -9.01 -13.18 11.92
C TYR A 12 -8.16 -13.10 13.17
N THR A 13 -8.73 -13.41 14.32
CA THR A 13 -8.03 -13.35 15.60
C THR A 13 -8.22 -14.66 16.34
N ASP A 14 -7.16 -15.14 16.97
CA ASP A 14 -7.21 -16.18 17.98
C ASP A 14 -6.65 -15.66 19.31
N HIS A 15 -6.46 -16.55 20.29
CA HIS A 15 -5.97 -16.16 21.61
C HIS A 15 -4.54 -15.59 21.62
N ALA A 16 -3.75 -15.79 20.57
CA ALA A 16 -2.33 -15.42 20.52
C ALA A 16 -1.97 -14.52 19.33
N THR A 17 -2.78 -14.52 18.26
CA THR A 17 -2.42 -13.90 16.98
C THR A 17 -3.59 -13.13 16.36
N ALA A 18 -3.21 -12.14 15.56
CA ALA A 18 -4.10 -11.45 14.65
C ALA A 18 -3.55 -11.60 13.23
N SER A 19 -4.37 -12.13 12.33
CA SER A 19 -4.06 -12.32 10.92
C SER A 19 -4.94 -11.42 10.07
N LEU A 20 -4.33 -10.72 9.12
CA LEU A 20 -5.05 -9.86 8.18
C LEU A 20 -4.90 -10.41 6.76
N ALA A 21 -6.01 -10.87 6.18
CA ALA A 21 -6.05 -11.25 4.77
C ALA A 21 -6.36 -10.04 3.91
N MET A 22 -5.53 -9.78 2.89
CA MET A 22 -5.67 -8.65 1.98
C MET A 22 -5.66 -9.13 0.53
N HIS A 23 -6.30 -8.37 -0.36
CA HIS A 23 -6.14 -8.55 -1.80
C HIS A 23 -4.66 -8.36 -2.18
N VAL A 24 -4.19 -9.19 -3.12
CA VAL A 24 -2.91 -8.92 -3.77
C VAL A 24 -2.96 -7.56 -4.48
N PRO A 25 -1.84 -6.79 -4.51
CA PRO A 25 -1.82 -5.45 -5.08
C PRO A 25 -2.22 -5.41 -6.57
N ASP A 26 -1.67 -6.33 -7.37
CA ASP A 26 -1.98 -6.53 -8.78
C ASP A 26 -1.79 -8.03 -9.10
N PRO A 27 -2.74 -8.69 -9.77
CA PRO A 27 -2.64 -10.12 -10.10
C PRO A 27 -1.53 -10.44 -11.13
N ARG A 28 -1.00 -9.45 -11.84
CA ARG A 28 0.03 -9.62 -12.87
C ARG A 28 1.42 -9.35 -12.33
N LEU A 29 1.64 -8.16 -11.79
CA LEU A 29 2.96 -7.71 -11.36
C LEU A 29 2.87 -6.60 -10.32
N TRP A 30 3.69 -6.75 -9.28
CA TRP A 30 3.93 -5.72 -8.30
C TRP A 30 5.36 -5.83 -7.77
N ILE A 31 5.98 -4.69 -7.51
CA ILE A 31 7.35 -4.59 -6.99
C ILE A 31 7.38 -3.62 -5.81
N GLU A 32 8.36 -3.79 -4.93
CA GLU A 32 8.63 -2.78 -3.89
C GLU A 32 9.18 -1.50 -4.53
N ALA A 33 8.84 -0.35 -3.96
CA ALA A 33 9.42 0.91 -4.38
C ALA A 33 10.93 0.94 -4.07
N GLY A 34 11.70 1.55 -4.97
CA GLY A 34 13.15 1.63 -4.87
C GLY A 34 13.67 2.98 -5.35
N VAL A 35 14.93 3.29 -5.01
CA VAL A 35 15.56 4.59 -5.33
C VAL A 35 15.58 4.88 -6.83
N GLY A 36 15.79 3.84 -7.64
CA GLY A 36 15.86 3.90 -9.10
C GLY A 36 14.51 3.93 -9.81
N MET A 37 13.39 3.98 -9.10
CA MET A 37 12.08 4.03 -9.74
C MET A 37 11.86 5.32 -10.54
N PRO A 38 11.11 5.26 -11.66
CA PRO A 38 10.91 6.41 -12.52
C PRO A 38 10.14 7.54 -11.81
N GLY A 39 10.31 8.78 -12.29
CA GLY A 39 9.70 9.97 -11.68
C GLY A 39 8.19 9.88 -11.49
N HIS A 40 7.46 9.36 -12.48
CA HIS A 40 6.01 9.18 -12.40
C HIS A 40 5.58 8.23 -11.27
N ALA A 41 6.40 7.22 -10.93
CA ALA A 41 6.12 6.33 -9.81
C ALA A 41 6.29 7.06 -8.46
N LYS A 42 7.28 7.99 -8.37
CA LYS A 42 7.48 8.84 -7.18
C LYS A 42 6.28 9.76 -6.97
N GLU A 43 5.79 10.38 -8.04
CA GLU A 43 4.60 11.23 -8.01
C GLU A 43 3.36 10.45 -7.56
N ARG A 44 3.17 9.21 -8.04
CA ARG A 44 2.08 8.34 -7.60
C ARG A 44 2.15 8.00 -6.12
N CYS A 45 3.34 7.73 -5.56
CA CYS A 45 3.50 7.52 -4.11
C CYS A 45 3.09 8.76 -3.31
N LEU A 46 3.50 9.95 -3.74
CA LEU A 46 3.13 11.21 -3.08
C LEU A 46 1.62 11.45 -3.17
N TRP A 47 1.04 11.22 -4.33
CA TRP A 47 -0.40 11.32 -4.52
C TRP A 47 -1.16 10.32 -3.63
N ALA A 48 -0.67 9.09 -3.48
CA ALA A 48 -1.28 8.07 -2.62
C ALA A 48 -1.29 8.51 -1.14
N LEU A 49 -0.18 9.09 -0.66
CA LEU A 49 -0.12 9.69 0.68
C LEU A 49 -1.09 10.86 0.82
N GLN A 50 -1.20 11.72 -0.20
CA GLN A 50 -2.19 12.80 -0.18
C GLN A 50 -3.62 12.27 -0.06
N GLN A 51 -3.96 11.18 -0.75
CA GLN A 51 -5.28 10.55 -0.62
C GLN A 51 -5.54 9.99 0.78
N LEU A 52 -4.51 9.49 1.46
CA LEU A 52 -4.61 9.08 2.87
C LEU A 52 -4.82 10.29 3.78
N HIS A 53 -4.02 11.35 3.60
CA HIS A 53 -4.11 12.57 4.39
C HIS A 53 -5.45 13.29 4.22
N ASN A 54 -6.02 13.28 3.02
CA ASN A 54 -7.36 13.83 2.75
C ASN A 54 -8.47 13.11 3.54
N LYS A 55 -8.20 11.89 4.03
CA LYS A 55 -9.10 11.11 4.88
C LYS A 55 -8.75 11.23 6.37
N GLY A 56 -7.81 12.11 6.73
CA GLY A 56 -7.30 12.26 8.08
C GLY A 56 -6.41 11.09 8.54
N ILE A 57 -5.95 10.25 7.61
CA ILE A 57 -5.14 9.06 7.92
C ILE A 57 -3.67 9.38 7.67
N LEU A 58 -2.84 9.28 8.70
CA LEU A 58 -1.39 9.28 8.58
C LEU A 58 -0.90 7.83 8.51
N HIS A 59 0.03 7.54 7.58
CA HIS A 59 0.64 6.21 7.49
C HIS A 59 1.48 5.86 8.73
N GLY A 60 2.07 6.86 9.40
CA GLY A 60 2.81 6.69 10.66
C GLY A 60 4.24 6.14 10.54
N HIS A 61 4.60 5.45 9.45
CA HIS A 61 5.96 4.95 9.22
C HIS A 61 6.29 4.81 7.73
N ILE A 62 6.75 5.91 7.13
CA ILE A 62 7.05 5.99 5.70
C ILE A 62 8.45 5.43 5.40
N GLN A 63 8.49 4.34 4.63
CA GLN A 63 9.72 3.73 4.10
C GLN A 63 9.45 3.17 2.70
N LEU A 64 10.47 3.07 1.84
CA LEU A 64 10.30 2.66 0.44
C LEU A 64 9.66 1.27 0.29
N HIS A 65 10.10 0.28 1.08
CA HIS A 65 9.54 -1.08 1.03
C HIS A 65 8.09 -1.19 1.55
N HIS A 66 7.53 -0.13 2.15
CA HIS A 66 6.10 -0.06 2.47
C HIS A 66 5.25 0.41 1.29
N PHE A 67 5.86 0.85 0.19
CA PHE A 67 5.16 1.16 -1.05
C PHE A 67 5.28 -0.01 -2.01
N ILE A 68 4.13 -0.43 -2.53
CA ILE A 68 4.05 -1.39 -3.61
C ILE A 68 3.69 -0.64 -4.89
N ILE A 69 4.50 -0.82 -5.92
CA ILE A 69 4.30 -0.28 -7.26
C ILE A 69 3.70 -1.39 -8.12
N THR A 70 2.53 -1.11 -8.69
CA THR A 70 1.81 -2.02 -9.60
C THR A 70 1.96 -1.56 -11.04
N SER A 71 1.56 -2.42 -11.98
CA SER A 71 1.68 -2.17 -13.42
C SER A 71 0.62 -1.24 -14.03
N ASP A 72 -0.27 -0.71 -13.18
CA ASP A 72 -1.42 0.12 -13.56
C ASP A 72 -1.04 1.35 -14.39
#